data_AF-A0A938JFY2-F1
#
_entry.id   AF-A0A938JFY2-F1
#
_cell.length_a   1.000
_cell.length_b   1.000
_cell.length_c   1.000
_cell.angle_alpha   90.00
_cell.angle_beta   90.00
_cell.angle_gamma   90.00
#
_symmetry.space_group_name_H-M   'P 1'
#
loop_
_entity.id
_entity.type
_entity.pdbx_description
1 polymer ?
#
loop_
_entity_poly.entity_id
_entity_poly.type
_entity_poly.pdbx_seq_one_letter_code
_entity_poly.pdbx_strand_id
1 'polypeptide(L)'
;MTDPSGAQDPAPVPSRAGRNLPAAIASGVVLALLVVVSLVWIPWLFGVLAAAALCLAIYELTTAFAAAGIHAARTPVYATTVVGMAVAYVWGTEALLITMGA
;
A
#
# COMPACT_ATOMS: atom_id res chain seq x y z
N MET A 1 -5.31 -14.10 -61.55
CA MET A 1 -5.34 -14.98 -60.37
C MET A 1 -3.96 -14.88 -59.75
N THR A 2 -3.64 -14.16 -58.68
CA THR A 2 -4.36 -13.55 -57.55
C THR A 2 -3.28 -12.76 -56.80
N ASP A 3 -3.53 -11.51 -56.41
CA ASP A 3 -2.66 -10.74 -55.52
C ASP A 3 -2.58 -11.41 -54.14
N PRO A 4 -1.39 -11.62 -53.53
CA PRO A 4 -1.31 -12.09 -52.17
C PRO A 4 -1.54 -10.91 -51.22
N SER A 5 -2.74 -10.90 -50.63
CA SER A 5 -3.02 -10.54 -49.24
C SER A 5 -2.30 -9.29 -48.71
N GLY A 6 -3.01 -8.15 -48.77
CA GLY A 6 -2.70 -7.00 -47.92
C GLY A 6 -2.69 -7.43 -46.45
N ALA A 7 -1.52 -7.33 -45.83
CA ALA A 7 -1.37 -7.49 -44.38
C ALA A 7 -2.22 -6.40 -43.70
N GLN A 8 -3.32 -6.81 -43.07
CA GLN A 8 -4.07 -5.91 -42.20
C GLN A 8 -3.25 -5.69 -40.94
N ASP A 9 -2.73 -4.48 -40.74
CA ASP A 9 -2.12 -4.07 -39.49
C ASP A 9 -3.12 -4.28 -38.34
N PRO A 10 -2.72 -4.88 -37.20
CA PRO A 10 -3.60 -5.05 -36.06
C PRO A 10 -4.14 -3.69 -35.61
N ALA A 11 -5.48 -3.57 -35.57
CA ALA A 11 -6.13 -2.35 -35.09
C ALA A 11 -5.66 -1.99 -33.66
N PRO A 12 -5.35 -0.72 -33.36
CA PRO A 12 -4.90 -0.32 -32.04
C PRO A 12 -5.92 -0.70 -30.96
N VAL A 13 -5.49 -1.44 -29.95
CA VAL A 13 -6.34 -1.79 -28.80
C VAL A 13 -6.60 -0.52 -27.99
N PRO A 14 -7.86 -0.13 -27.73
CA PRO A 14 -8.16 1.07 -26.96
C PRO A 14 -7.63 0.94 -25.53
N SER A 15 -6.78 1.89 -25.13
CA SER A 15 -6.19 1.97 -23.80
C SER A 15 -7.27 2.19 -22.73
N ARG A 16 -7.28 1.35 -21.69
CA ARG A 16 -8.14 1.52 -20.50
C ARG A 16 -7.51 2.43 -19.43
N ALA A 17 -6.35 3.01 -19.72
CA ALA A 17 -5.65 3.90 -18.80
C ALA A 17 -6.53 5.11 -18.44
N GLY A 18 -6.53 5.50 -17.16
CA GLY A 18 -7.25 6.68 -16.67
C GLY A 18 -8.67 6.43 -16.15
N ARG A 19 -9.32 5.30 -16.45
CA ARG A 19 -10.68 5.02 -15.94
C ARG A 19 -10.75 4.91 -14.41
N ASN A 20 -9.65 4.52 -13.78
CA ASN A 20 -9.54 4.39 -12.32
C ASN A 20 -8.98 5.67 -11.64
N LEU A 21 -8.69 6.73 -12.40
CA LEU A 21 -8.14 7.98 -11.85
C LEU A 21 -9.09 8.64 -10.83
N PRO A 22 -10.41 8.75 -11.07
CA PRO A 22 -11.32 9.32 -10.07
C PRO A 22 -11.45 8.45 -8.82
N ALA A 23 -11.43 7.12 -8.99
CA ALA A 23 -11.48 6.18 -7.87
C ALA A 23 -10.23 6.27 -6.99
N ALA A 24 -9.05 6.47 -7.58
CA ALA A 24 -7.81 6.67 -6.85
C ALA A 24 -7.82 7.99 -6.05
N ILE A 25 -8.36 9.07 -6.63
CA ILE A 25 -8.52 10.34 -5.90
C ILE A 25 -9.51 10.15 -4.75
N ALA A 26 -10.66 9.51 -5.01
CA ALA A 26 -11.67 9.27 -3.99
C ALA A 26 -11.13 8.45 -2.81
N SER A 27 -10.39 7.36 -3.08
CA SER A 27 -9.79 6.56 -2.01
C SER A 27 -8.74 7.33 -1.21
N GLY A 28 -7.90 8.13 -1.87
CA GLY A 28 -6.94 9.01 -1.20
C GLY A 28 -7.62 10.02 -0.28
N VAL A 29 -8.68 10.68 -0.75
CA VAL A 29 -9.46 11.64 0.05
C VAL A 29 -10.14 10.97 1.24
N VAL A 30 -10.76 9.80 1.04
CA VAL A 30 -11.40 9.03 2.11
C VAL A 30 -10.37 8.65 3.19
N LEU A 31 -9.20 8.14 2.79
CA LEU A 31 -8.14 7.78 3.73
C LEU A 31 -7.62 9.00 4.49
N ALA A 32 -7.41 10.13 3.80
CA ALA A 32 -6.95 11.37 4.44
C ALA A 32 -7.97 11.89 5.46
N LEU A 33 -9.26 11.90 5.11
CA LEU A 33 -10.33 12.29 6.03
C LEU A 33 -10.39 11.34 7.23
N LEU A 34 -10.29 10.03 7.01
CA LEU A 34 -10.34 9.03 8.07
C LEU A 34 -9.18 9.24 9.06
N VAL A 35 -7.97 9.53 8.56
CA VAL A 35 -6.81 9.88 9.40
C VAL A 35 -7.08 11.13 10.24
N VAL A 36 -7.51 12.23 9.61
CA VAL A 36 -7.75 13.51 10.32
C VAL A 36 -8.85 13.36 11.37
N VAL A 37 -9.96 12.74 11.01
CA VAL A 37 -11.10 12.48 11.91
C VAL A 37 -10.67 11.60 13.08
N SER A 38 -9.89 10.54 12.80
CA SER A 38 -9.37 9.66 13.85
C SER A 38 -8.47 10.42 14.82
N LEU A 39 -7.57 11.27 14.31
CA LEU A 39 -6.61 11.98 15.15
C LEU A 39 -7.28 13.03 16.05
N VAL A 40 -8.32 13.71 15.56
CA VAL A 40 -9.02 14.77 16.29
C VAL A 40 -9.91 14.23 17.41
N TRP A 41 -10.63 13.13 17.18
CA TRP A 41 -11.56 12.59 18.18
C TRP A 41 -10.92 11.57 19.12
N ILE A 42 -10.15 10.62 18.60
CA ILE A 42 -9.64 9.48 19.38
C ILE A 42 -8.22 9.13 18.88
N PRO A 43 -7.18 9.77 19.43
CA PRO A 43 -5.81 9.65 18.92
C PRO A 43 -5.28 8.22 18.83
N TRP A 44 -5.71 7.31 19.71
CA TRP A 44 -5.27 5.91 19.67
C TRP A 44 -5.84 5.13 18.47
N LEU A 45 -7.01 5.52 17.94
CA LEU A 45 -7.57 4.89 16.74
C LEU A 45 -6.67 5.11 15.52
N PHE A 46 -5.95 6.23 15.47
CA PHE A 46 -5.03 6.50 14.38
C PHE A 46 -3.90 5.47 14.37
N GLY A 47 -3.38 5.09 15.54
CA GLY A 47 -2.35 4.04 15.65
C GLY A 47 -2.83 2.69 15.10
N VAL A 48 -4.06 2.29 15.43
CA VAL A 48 -4.66 1.04 14.93
C VAL A 48 -4.88 1.09 13.42
N LEU A 49 -5.46 2.20 12.93
CA LEU A 49 -5.68 2.44 11.51
C LEU A 49 -4.36 2.40 10.72
N ALA A 50 -3.35 3.12 11.20
CA ALA A 50 -2.04 3.20 10.56
C ALA A 50 -1.36 1.83 10.53
N ALA A 51 -1.40 1.08 11.63
CA ALA A 51 -0.87 -0.28 11.68
C ALA A 51 -1.54 -1.19 10.64
N ALA A 52 -2.88 -1.14 10.53
CA ALA A 52 -3.61 -1.93 9.53
C ALA A 52 -3.27 -1.51 8.09
N ALA A 53 -3.20 -0.21 7.81
CA ALA A 53 -2.84 0.31 6.50
C ALA A 53 -1.41 -0.08 6.10
N LEU A 54 -0.45 -0.02 7.04
CA LEU A 54 0.92 -0.46 6.81
C LEU A 54 1.00 -1.97 6.57
N CYS A 55 0.24 -2.77 7.32
CA CYS A 55 0.17 -4.22 7.08
C CYS A 55 -0.33 -4.53 5.65
N LEU A 56 -1.33 -3.82 5.17
CA LEU A 56 -1.81 -3.96 3.79
C LEU A 56 -0.75 -3.49 2.78
N ALA A 57 -0.07 -2.39 3.05
CA ALA A 57 1.02 -1.91 2.19
C ALA A 57 2.17 -2.93 2.10
N ILE A 58 2.57 -3.54 3.23
CA ILE A 58 3.56 -4.61 3.28
C ILE A 58 3.07 -5.83 2.50
N TYR A 59 1.79 -6.18 2.61
CA TYR A 59 1.21 -7.30 1.88
C TYR A 59 1.35 -7.10 0.37
N GLU A 60 0.91 -5.95 -0.13
CA GLU A 60 1.00 -5.61 -1.56
C GLU A 60 2.45 -5.54 -2.02
N LEU A 61 3.33 -4.89 -1.25
CA LEU A 61 4.74 -4.74 -1.58
C LEU A 61 5.46 -6.09 -1.64
N THR A 62 5.26 -6.95 -0.65
CA THR A 62 5.89 -8.27 -0.60
C THR A 62 5.30 -9.25 -1.60
N THR A 63 4.07 -9.01 -2.06
CA THR A 63 3.45 -9.76 -3.18
C THR A 63 4.03 -9.31 -4.51
N ALA A 64 4.18 -7.99 -4.72
CA ALA A 64 4.83 -7.44 -5.89
C ALA A 64 6.31 -7.87 -6.00
N PHE A 65 7.03 -7.91 -4.88
CA PHE A 65 8.41 -8.42 -4.84
C PHE A 65 8.52 -9.92 -5.06
N ALA A 66 7.56 -10.71 -4.57
CA ALA A 66 7.51 -12.14 -4.85
C ALA A 66 7.33 -12.42 -6.35
N ALA A 67 6.57 -11.59 -7.06
CA ALA A 67 6.46 -11.67 -8.53
C ALA A 67 7.80 -11.41 -9.25
N ALA A 68 8.75 -10.73 -8.59
CA ALA A 68 10.12 -10.49 -9.06
C ALA A 68 11.14 -11.50 -8.50
N GLY A 69 10.70 -12.54 -7.79
CA GLY A 69 11.58 -13.56 -7.17
C GLY A 69 12.26 -13.14 -5.86
N ILE A 70 11.95 -11.94 -5.34
CA ILE A 70 12.52 -11.43 -4.08
C ILE A 70 11.63 -11.85 -2.91
N HIS A 71 12.19 -12.65 -2.01
CA HIS A 71 11.48 -13.16 -0.83
C HIS A 71 11.80 -12.31 0.39
N ALA A 72 10.95 -11.32 0.68
CA ALA A 72 11.05 -10.52 1.90
C ALA A 72 10.65 -11.33 3.14
N ALA A 73 11.35 -11.12 4.27
CA ALA A 73 11.00 -11.72 5.56
C ALA A 73 9.71 -11.08 6.10
N ARG A 74 8.56 -11.58 5.68
CA ARG A 74 7.24 -11.01 6.00
C ARG A 74 6.98 -10.94 7.51
N THR A 75 7.19 -12.05 8.21
CA THR A 75 6.88 -12.19 9.64
C THR A 75 7.52 -11.11 10.51
N PRO A 76 8.86 -10.86 10.46
CA PRO A 76 9.46 -9.80 11.25
C PRO A 76 8.98 -8.40 10.82
N VAL A 77 8.76 -8.16 9.53
CA VAL A 77 8.29 -6.85 9.05
C VAL A 77 6.89 -6.53 9.60
N TYR A 78 5.98 -7.49 9.59
CA TYR A 78 4.65 -7.34 10.21
C TYR A 78 4.76 -7.16 11.72
N ALA A 79 5.57 -7.98 12.39
CA ALA A 79 5.73 -7.92 13.84
C ALA A 79 6.26 -6.55 14.28
N THR A 80 7.35 -6.07 13.68
CA THR A 80 7.93 -4.75 14.00
C THR A 80 6.96 -3.62 13.67
N THR A 81 6.13 -3.74 12.62
CA THR A 81 5.13 -2.72 12.28
C THR A 81 4.07 -2.57 13.37
N VAL A 82 3.50 -3.69 13.83
CA VAL A 82 2.43 -3.69 14.85
C VAL A 82 3.00 -3.34 16.22
N VAL A 83 4.11 -3.96 16.61
CA VAL A 83 4.77 -3.70 17.90
C VAL A 83 5.28 -2.27 17.93
N GLY A 84 5.90 -1.79 16.86
CA GLY A 84 6.40 -0.43 16.75
C GLY A 84 5.32 0.62 16.95
N MET A 85 4.12 0.45 16.38
CA MET A 85 3.01 1.39 16.63
C MET A 85 2.53 1.37 18.07
N ALA A 86 2.37 0.19 18.67
CA ALA A 86 1.96 0.08 20.07
C ALA A 86 3.00 0.72 21.00
N VAL A 87 4.28 0.43 20.77
CA VAL A 87 5.38 0.92 21.59
C VAL A 87 5.58 2.42 21.42
N ALA A 88 5.51 2.94 20.20
CA ALA A 88 5.59 4.38 19.93
C ALA A 88 4.47 5.16 20.63
N TYR A 89 3.26 4.60 20.66
CA TYR A 89 2.12 5.25 21.30
C TYR A 89 2.26 5.33 22.83
N VAL A 90 2.80 4.28 23.46
CA VAL A 90 2.88 4.18 24.93
C VAL A 90 4.16 4.79 25.51
N TRP A 91 5.31 4.55 24.85
CA TRP A 91 6.64 4.92 25.36
C TRP A 91 7.36 5.97 24.49
N GLY A 92 6.72 6.46 23.44
CA GLY A 92 7.27 7.51 22.59
C GLY A 92 8.32 7.00 21.58
N THR A 93 9.03 7.95 20.96
CA THR A 93 9.91 7.70 19.82
C THR A 93 11.17 6.91 20.18
N GLU A 94 11.71 7.08 21.38
CA GLU A 94 12.90 6.33 21.86
C GLU A 94 12.65 4.81 21.82
N ALA A 95 11.48 4.37 22.30
CA ALA A 95 11.13 2.97 22.36
C ALA A 95 10.84 2.38 20.96
N LEU A 96 10.36 3.20 20.02
CA LEU A 96 10.25 2.81 18.61
C LEU A 96 11.62 2.49 18.00
N LEU A 97 12.65 3.29 18.29
CA LEU A 97 14.01 3.07 17.79
C LEU A 97 14.58 1.73 18.28
N ILE A 98 14.40 1.43 19.57
CA ILE A 98 14.80 0.14 20.15
C ILE A 98 14.08 -1.02 19.45
N THR A 99 12.80 -0.86 19.12
CA THR A 99 12.00 -1.90 18.45
C THR A 99 12.46 -2.16 17.01
N MET A 100 12.99 -1.15 16.31
CA MET A 100 13.57 -1.31 14.97
C MET A 100 14.99 -1.89 14.98
N GLY A 101 15.68 -1.87 16.14
CA GLY A 101 17.03 -2.43 16.29
C GLY A 101 18.14 -1.40 16.49
N ALA A 102 17.86 -0.27 17.15
CA ALA A 102 18.90 0.53 17.79
C ALA A 102 19.63 -0.26 18.90
#